data_AF-A0A4P8SR70-F1
#
_entry.id   AF-A0A4P8SR70-F1
#
_cell.length_a   1.000
_cell.length_b   1.000
_cell.length_c   1.000
_cell.angle_alpha   90.00
_cell.angle_beta   90.00
_cell.angle_gamma   90.00
#
_symmetry.space_group_name_H-M   'P 1'
#
loop_
_entity.id
_entity.type
_entity.pdbx_description
1 polymer ?
#
loop_
_entity_poly.entity_id
_entity_poly.type
_entity_poly.pdbx_seq_one_letter_code
_entity_poly.pdbx_strand_id
1 'polypeptide(L)'
;MKRLMLCLVLMFGMNSLAQAADPECEGRFVNPITDVCWSCIFPLSIGSVAVSSGSVPDTANPSSPIQICPVGILYRVGLAIGYWEPMALTDVTRSPYCMVNLGGFNLNVGKIGTGTAGQSDKPTAGAFYHVHWYKYPVTYWLNIITSLGCLQSGDMDIGYLSELDPMWNDSSLSLIISPESMLFGNVIAQGACAADALASAVNKPLDYLFWCAGSHGSMYPFTGYTSNEFSPLQSSVLLSERMAFKLHRQGLIMNSIGQDTAVCYEYPSPIMPKERWRYQMVNMYPDVAQCHPVGQTVMRWEAGHNPPNSRKNFGYLMWRKRNCVFL
;
A
#
# COMPACT_ATOMS: atom_id res chain seq x y z
N MET A 1 0.88 36.97 -47.78
CA MET A 1 1.88 35.92 -47.51
C MET A 1 2.57 36.05 -46.14
N LYS A 2 2.96 37.25 -45.66
CA LYS A 2 3.61 37.42 -44.34
C LYS A 2 2.75 37.12 -43.10
N ARG A 3 1.42 37.23 -43.18
CA ARG A 3 0.51 36.94 -42.04
C ARG A 3 0.21 35.45 -41.84
N LEU A 4 0.35 34.63 -42.89
CA LEU A 4 0.09 33.19 -42.81
C LEU A 4 1.28 32.40 -42.23
N MET A 5 2.51 32.88 -42.44
CA MET A 5 3.71 32.31 -41.80
C MET A 5 3.76 32.57 -40.29
N LEU A 6 3.13 33.62 -39.78
CA LEU A 6 3.17 33.93 -38.35
C LEU A 6 2.29 32.97 -37.54
N CYS A 7 1.16 32.53 -38.09
CA CYS A 7 0.28 31.53 -37.44
C CYS A 7 0.86 30.12 -37.44
N LEU A 8 1.65 29.74 -38.46
CA LEU A 8 2.27 28.42 -38.53
C LEU A 8 3.43 28.25 -37.52
N VAL A 9 4.13 29.34 -37.21
CA VAL A 9 5.21 29.36 -36.20
C VAL A 9 4.63 29.35 -34.77
N LEU A 10 3.46 29.96 -34.56
CA LEU A 10 2.75 29.90 -33.27
C LEU A 10 2.14 28.53 -32.97
N MET A 11 1.78 27.73 -33.99
CA MET A 11 1.31 26.35 -33.79
C MET A 11 2.43 25.32 -33.61
N PHE A 12 3.67 25.62 -34.00
CA PHE A 12 4.85 24.76 -33.73
C PHE A 12 5.55 25.06 -32.40
N GLY A 13 5.13 26.11 -31.69
CA GLY A 13 5.61 26.49 -30.36
C GLY A 13 4.97 25.75 -29.19
N MET A 14 4.02 24.83 -29.45
CA MET A 14 3.45 23.94 -28.43
C MET A 14 4.26 22.64 -28.32
N ASN A 15 5.59 22.75 -28.25
CA ASN A 15 6.43 21.64 -27.85
C ASN A 15 6.73 21.80 -26.37
N SER A 16 6.04 20.98 -25.59
CA SER A 16 6.47 20.46 -24.29
C SER A 16 6.91 21.53 -23.28
N LEU A 17 6.01 21.90 -22.38
CA LEU A 17 6.42 22.14 -20.99
C LEU A 17 7.06 20.84 -20.50
N ALA A 18 8.34 20.65 -20.80
CA ALA A 18 9.19 19.73 -20.05
C ALA A 18 9.29 20.35 -18.66
N GLN A 19 8.33 20.00 -17.82
CA GLN A 19 8.37 20.24 -16.39
C GLN A 19 9.74 19.72 -15.94
N ALA A 20 10.59 20.60 -15.41
CA ALA A 20 11.89 20.20 -14.90
C ALA A 20 11.63 19.09 -13.86
N ALA A 21 11.93 17.85 -14.23
CA ALA A 21 11.85 16.73 -13.31
C ALA A 21 12.90 17.00 -12.23
N ASP A 22 12.47 17.01 -10.97
CA ASP A 22 13.41 17.02 -9.85
C ASP A 22 14.40 15.86 -10.07
N PRO A 23 15.72 16.10 -10.15
CA PRO A 23 16.70 15.03 -10.38
C PRO A 23 16.70 13.96 -9.29
N GLU A 24 16.07 14.23 -8.13
CA GLU A 24 15.84 13.26 -7.07
C GLU A 24 14.56 12.44 -7.26
N CYS A 25 13.66 12.85 -8.15
CA CYS A 25 12.41 12.16 -8.45
C CYS A 25 12.60 11.17 -9.61
N GLU A 26 12.74 9.89 -9.27
CA GLU A 26 12.90 8.80 -10.21
C GLU A 26 11.75 7.81 -10.04
N GLY A 27 11.15 7.40 -11.14
CA GLY A 27 10.02 6.48 -11.15
C GLY A 27 9.63 6.06 -12.55
N ARG A 28 8.69 5.12 -12.64
CA ARG A 28 8.11 4.63 -13.88
C ARG A 28 6.62 4.43 -13.67
N PHE A 29 5.85 4.57 -14.73
CA PHE A 29 4.44 4.25 -14.66
C PHE A 29 4.28 2.74 -14.51
N VAL A 30 3.51 2.30 -13.51
CA VAL A 30 3.26 0.88 -13.25
C VAL A 30 2.44 0.29 -14.38
N ASN A 31 3.01 -0.67 -15.12
CA ASN A 31 2.28 -1.38 -16.15
C ASN A 31 1.38 -2.46 -15.52
N PRO A 32 0.04 -2.36 -15.64
CA PRO A 32 -0.89 -3.32 -15.02
C PRO A 32 -0.72 -4.76 -15.53
N ILE A 33 -0.14 -4.95 -16.72
CA ILE A 33 0.01 -6.27 -17.33
C ILE A 33 1.34 -6.92 -16.93
N THR A 34 2.45 -6.18 -17.01
CA THR A 34 3.80 -6.77 -16.86
C THR A 34 4.37 -6.65 -15.46
N ASP A 35 4.00 -5.60 -14.70
CA ASP A 35 4.68 -5.28 -13.43
C ASP A 35 3.91 -5.84 -12.22
N VAL A 36 2.69 -6.32 -12.44
CA VAL A 36 1.81 -6.91 -11.41
C VAL A 36 2.00 -8.43 -11.36
N CYS A 37 2.24 -8.96 -10.17
CA CYS A 37 2.27 -10.39 -9.92
C CYS A 37 0.84 -10.95 -9.95
N TRP A 38 0.41 -11.51 -11.07
CA TRP A 38 -0.94 -12.09 -11.17
C TRP A 38 -1.08 -13.43 -10.45
N SER A 39 0.00 -14.18 -10.24
CA SER A 39 -0.02 -15.38 -9.38
C SER A 39 -0.38 -15.04 -7.95
N CYS A 40 -0.18 -13.78 -7.56
CA CYS A 40 -0.55 -13.30 -6.26
C CYS A 40 -2.07 -13.27 -6.09
N ILE A 41 -2.93 -13.16 -7.10
CA ILE A 41 -4.41 -13.17 -6.86
C ILE A 41 -4.90 -14.40 -6.05
N PHE A 42 -4.13 -15.49 -6.11
CA PHE A 42 -4.36 -16.73 -5.39
C PHE A 42 -3.92 -16.66 -3.91
N PRO A 43 -4.50 -17.50 -3.03
CA PRO A 43 -5.54 -18.50 -3.32
C PRO A 43 -6.94 -17.90 -3.55
N LEU A 44 -7.68 -18.56 -4.45
CA LEU A 44 -9.10 -18.32 -4.66
C LEU A 44 -9.89 -19.33 -3.84
N SER A 45 -10.83 -18.85 -3.04
CA SER A 45 -11.70 -19.67 -2.20
C SER A 45 -13.18 -19.46 -2.54
N ILE A 46 -13.97 -20.52 -2.38
CA ILE A 46 -15.43 -20.48 -2.41
C ILE A 46 -15.93 -21.06 -1.08
N GLY A 47 -16.51 -20.21 -0.23
CA GLY A 47 -16.72 -20.54 1.18
C GLY A 47 -15.41 -20.96 1.85
N SER A 48 -15.43 -22.13 2.50
CA SER A 48 -14.28 -22.67 3.22
C SER A 48 -13.30 -23.45 2.34
N VAL A 49 -13.65 -23.70 1.08
CA VAL A 49 -12.86 -24.53 0.16
C VAL A 49 -11.96 -23.64 -0.70
N ALA A 50 -10.65 -23.89 -0.68
CA ALA A 50 -9.72 -23.29 -1.63
C ALA A 50 -9.85 -23.99 -2.99
N VAL A 51 -10.29 -23.26 -4.01
CA VAL A 51 -10.43 -23.74 -5.39
C VAL A 51 -9.10 -23.71 -6.12
N SER A 52 -8.23 -22.78 -5.76
CA SER A 52 -6.86 -22.67 -6.28
C SER A 52 -5.90 -22.37 -5.15
N SER A 53 -4.76 -23.05 -5.12
CA SER A 53 -3.67 -22.82 -4.17
C SER A 53 -2.82 -21.62 -4.59
N GLY A 54 -2.42 -20.79 -3.62
CA GLY A 54 -1.41 -19.75 -3.79
C GLY A 54 -0.08 -20.14 -3.14
N SER A 55 0.99 -19.42 -3.48
CA SER A 55 2.31 -19.53 -2.83
C SER A 55 2.37 -18.86 -1.45
N VAL A 56 1.34 -18.08 -1.12
CA VAL A 56 1.25 -17.24 0.09
C VAL A 56 0.04 -17.69 0.94
N PRO A 57 0.14 -17.69 2.28
CA PRO A 57 -0.93 -18.19 3.14
C PRO A 57 -2.25 -17.41 2.98
N ASP A 58 -3.37 -18.14 3.09
CA ASP A 58 -4.71 -17.56 3.04
C ASP A 58 -5.27 -17.24 4.42
N THR A 59 -6.11 -16.20 4.53
CA THR A 59 -6.82 -15.83 5.77
C THR A 59 -8.10 -16.65 5.97
N ALA A 60 -8.77 -16.44 7.11
CA ALA A 60 -10.07 -17.06 7.34
C ALA A 60 -11.08 -16.69 6.22
N ASN A 61 -11.83 -17.70 5.77
CA ASN A 61 -12.89 -17.57 4.78
C ASN A 61 -14.23 -18.04 5.38
N PRO A 62 -15.38 -17.60 4.83
CA PRO A 62 -16.70 -18.00 5.32
C PRO A 62 -16.87 -19.53 5.34
N SER A 63 -17.63 -20.07 6.29
CA SER A 63 -17.75 -21.52 6.40
C SER A 63 -18.61 -22.10 5.27
N SER A 64 -19.68 -21.38 4.90
CA SER A 64 -20.62 -21.78 3.86
C SER A 64 -20.26 -21.15 2.51
N PRO A 65 -20.26 -21.91 1.40
CA PRO A 65 -20.10 -21.37 0.06
C PRO A 65 -21.31 -20.56 -0.40
N ILE A 66 -22.50 -20.84 0.13
CA ILE A 66 -23.73 -20.12 -0.20
C ILE A 66 -24.02 -19.15 0.95
N GLN A 67 -24.22 -17.88 0.60
CA GLN A 67 -24.53 -16.83 1.55
C GLN A 67 -25.87 -16.18 1.21
N ILE A 68 -26.64 -15.88 2.25
CA ILE A 68 -27.91 -15.18 2.16
C ILE A 68 -27.71 -13.77 2.72
N CYS A 69 -27.51 -12.82 1.82
CA CYS A 69 -27.25 -11.43 2.16
C CYS A 69 -28.55 -10.65 2.31
N PRO A 70 -28.79 -9.98 3.46
CA PRO A 70 -29.91 -9.07 3.57
C PRO A 70 -29.70 -7.85 2.66
N VAL A 71 -30.77 -7.38 2.02
CA VAL A 71 -30.79 -6.13 1.23
C VAL A 71 -32.10 -5.42 1.59
N GLY A 72 -32.10 -4.75 2.75
CA GLY A 72 -33.33 -4.19 3.33
C GLY A 72 -34.29 -5.29 3.76
N ILE A 73 -35.45 -5.37 3.10
CA ILE A 73 -36.50 -6.37 3.38
C ILE A 73 -36.29 -7.66 2.56
N LEU A 74 -35.47 -7.61 1.51
CA LEU A 74 -35.23 -8.73 0.60
C LEU A 74 -33.92 -9.45 0.94
N TYR A 75 -33.77 -10.68 0.45
CA TYR A 75 -32.54 -11.45 0.57
C TYR A 75 -31.95 -11.71 -0.81
N ARG A 76 -30.64 -11.56 -0.91
CA ARG A 76 -29.84 -11.92 -2.09
C ARG A 76 -29.06 -13.18 -1.76
N VAL A 77 -29.25 -14.23 -2.55
CA VAL A 77 -28.46 -15.47 -2.42
C VAL A 77 -27.31 -15.40 -3.42
N GLY A 78 -26.09 -15.68 -2.98
CA GLY A 78 -24.94 -15.74 -3.87
C GLY A 78 -23.82 -16.62 -3.31
N LEU A 79 -22.73 -16.71 -4.07
CA LEU A 79 -21.56 -17.51 -3.72
C LEU A 79 -20.54 -16.66 -2.96
N ALA A 80 -20.18 -17.07 -1.75
CA ALA A 80 -19.05 -16.48 -1.03
C ALA A 80 -17.76 -16.79 -1.77
N ILE A 81 -17.11 -15.79 -2.33
CA ILE A 81 -15.78 -15.92 -2.93
C ILE A 81 -14.76 -15.15 -2.10
N GLY A 82 -13.55 -15.68 -2.03
CA GLY A 82 -12.40 -15.04 -1.40
C GLY A 82 -11.22 -15.00 -2.34
N TYR A 83 -10.63 -13.83 -2.53
CA TYR A 83 -9.46 -13.65 -3.36
C TYR A 83 -8.63 -12.46 -2.88
N TRP A 84 -7.45 -12.27 -3.45
CA TRP A 84 -6.62 -11.12 -3.12
C TRP A 84 -6.72 -10.07 -4.21
N GLU A 85 -7.23 -8.89 -3.86
CA GLU A 85 -7.38 -7.79 -4.79
C GLU A 85 -6.18 -6.83 -4.68
N PRO A 86 -5.62 -6.37 -5.81
CA PRO A 86 -4.75 -5.20 -5.84
C PRO A 86 -5.63 -3.97 -5.58
N MET A 87 -5.41 -3.31 -4.46
CA MET A 87 -6.30 -2.25 -3.98
C MET A 87 -5.70 -0.86 -4.17
N ALA A 88 -4.40 -0.74 -3.94
CA ALA A 88 -3.73 0.56 -3.92
C ALA A 88 -2.27 0.46 -4.33
N LEU A 89 -1.76 1.55 -4.89
CA LEU A 89 -0.33 1.77 -5.08
C LEU A 89 0.17 2.71 -3.99
N THR A 90 1.38 2.47 -3.49
CA THR A 90 2.06 3.38 -2.58
C THR A 90 3.40 3.80 -3.13
N ASP A 91 3.64 5.09 -3.17
CA ASP A 91 4.97 5.65 -3.41
C ASP A 91 5.62 5.95 -2.10
N VAL A 92 6.91 5.66 -2.00
CA VAL A 92 7.75 6.08 -0.88
C VAL A 92 8.96 6.78 -1.45
N THR A 93 9.05 8.08 -1.21
CA THR A 93 10.03 8.97 -1.84
C THR A 93 10.65 9.90 -0.83
N ARG A 94 11.88 10.34 -1.10
CA ARG A 94 12.50 11.43 -0.35
C ARG A 94 12.17 12.79 -0.95
N SER A 95 12.04 12.86 -2.27
CA SER A 95 11.63 14.09 -2.95
C SER A 95 10.14 14.34 -2.71
N PRO A 96 9.76 15.53 -2.23
CA PRO A 96 8.36 15.87 -1.99
C PRO A 96 7.59 15.91 -3.30
N TYR A 97 6.35 15.46 -3.29
CA TYR A 97 5.44 15.42 -4.45
C TYR A 97 5.94 14.61 -5.64
N CYS A 98 6.93 13.74 -5.44
CA CYS A 98 7.41 12.83 -6.45
C CYS A 98 6.48 11.62 -6.59
N MET A 99 5.78 11.51 -7.73
CA MET A 99 4.88 10.41 -8.03
C MET A 99 5.62 9.27 -8.74
N VAL A 100 6.33 8.46 -7.96
CA VAL A 100 7.17 7.33 -8.37
C VAL A 100 6.41 6.33 -9.25
N ASN A 101 5.21 5.87 -8.83
CA ASN A 101 4.42 4.88 -9.56
C ASN A 101 3.68 5.45 -10.78
N LEU A 102 3.66 6.78 -10.94
CA LEU A 102 3.01 7.45 -12.08
C LEU A 102 4.01 7.97 -13.12
N GLY A 103 5.24 7.46 -13.12
CA GLY A 103 6.27 7.87 -14.09
C GLY A 103 7.31 8.85 -13.55
N GLY A 104 7.39 9.02 -12.22
CA GLY A 104 8.34 9.94 -11.61
C GLY A 104 8.06 11.40 -11.93
N PHE A 105 6.79 11.77 -12.16
CA PHE A 105 6.46 13.19 -12.32
C PHE A 105 6.42 13.86 -10.95
N ASN A 106 6.98 15.05 -10.87
CA ASN A 106 6.95 15.87 -9.65
C ASN A 106 5.86 16.94 -9.78
N LEU A 107 4.92 17.00 -8.83
CA LEU A 107 4.02 18.15 -8.73
C LEU A 107 4.79 19.29 -8.05
N ASN A 108 5.18 20.31 -8.81
CA ASN A 108 5.87 21.50 -8.30
C ASN A 108 4.92 22.36 -7.42
N VAL A 109 4.53 21.86 -6.25
CA VAL A 109 3.57 22.48 -5.34
C VAL A 109 4.33 22.95 -4.09
N GLY A 110 4.91 24.14 -4.17
CA GLY A 110 5.61 24.74 -3.03
C GLY A 110 6.91 24.03 -2.63
N LYS A 111 7.61 24.60 -1.65
CA LYS A 111 8.89 24.07 -1.14
C LYS A 111 8.68 23.40 0.20
N ILE A 112 8.36 22.11 0.18
CA ILE A 112 8.41 21.25 1.37
C ILE A 112 9.82 20.64 1.43
N GLY A 113 10.34 20.39 2.64
CA GLY A 113 11.68 19.82 2.80
C GLY A 113 11.79 18.41 2.22
N THR A 114 12.92 18.13 1.56
CA THR A 114 13.29 16.78 1.11
C THR A 114 13.51 15.85 2.30
N GLY A 115 13.00 14.63 2.21
CA GLY A 115 13.23 13.57 3.18
C GLY A 115 14.69 13.16 3.30
N THR A 116 15.03 12.57 4.44
CA THR A 116 16.41 12.23 4.80
C THR A 116 16.55 10.73 4.99
N ALA A 117 17.67 10.12 4.64
CA ALA A 117 17.86 8.68 4.76
C ALA A 117 19.33 8.38 5.08
N GLY A 118 19.59 7.38 5.92
CA GLY A 118 20.93 6.93 6.33
C GLY A 118 21.17 6.96 7.85
N GLN A 119 22.16 6.18 8.29
CA GLN A 119 22.62 6.11 9.69
C GLN A 119 23.88 6.94 9.96
N SER A 120 24.63 7.32 8.92
CA SER A 120 26.05 7.71 9.05
C SER A 120 26.31 9.21 9.23
N ASP A 121 25.35 10.08 8.89
CA ASP A 121 25.60 11.53 8.79
C ASP A 121 24.82 12.38 9.80
N LYS A 122 24.23 11.76 10.84
CA LYS A 122 23.44 12.47 11.85
C LYS A 122 23.72 11.97 13.28
N PRO A 123 23.72 12.87 14.29
CA PRO A 123 23.90 12.49 15.70
C PRO A 123 22.75 11.62 16.23
N THR A 124 21.60 11.62 15.56
CA THR A 124 20.50 10.67 15.78
C THR A 124 20.24 9.94 14.47
N ALA A 125 20.41 8.62 14.46
CA ALA A 125 20.03 7.79 13.31
C ALA A 125 18.52 7.95 13.04
N GLY A 126 18.16 8.03 11.77
CA GLY A 126 16.76 8.11 11.37
C GLY A 126 16.57 8.52 9.93
N ALA A 127 15.50 7.99 9.33
CA ALA A 127 15.10 8.32 7.97
C ALA A 127 13.67 8.85 7.95
N PHE A 128 13.43 9.79 7.05
CA PHE A 128 12.13 10.36 6.77
C PHE A 128 11.83 10.20 5.27
N TYR A 129 10.68 9.61 4.96
CA TYR A 129 10.15 9.53 3.61
C TYR A 129 8.71 10.08 3.57
N HIS A 130 8.39 10.66 2.41
CA HIS A 130 7.03 10.98 2.01
C HIS A 130 6.36 9.75 1.40
N VAL A 131 5.06 9.63 1.63
CA VAL A 131 4.23 8.54 1.11
C VAL A 131 3.04 9.09 0.35
N HIS A 132 2.85 8.61 -0.88
CA HIS A 132 1.66 8.88 -1.66
C HIS A 132 0.84 7.61 -1.81
N TRP A 133 -0.46 7.69 -1.53
CA TRP A 133 -1.38 6.57 -1.64
C TRP A 133 -2.31 6.79 -2.84
N TYR A 134 -2.34 5.83 -3.76
CA TYR A 134 -3.24 5.86 -4.92
C TYR A 134 -4.24 4.73 -4.84
N LYS A 135 -5.47 5.04 -5.21
CA LYS A 135 -6.48 4.02 -5.49
C LYS A 135 -6.11 3.33 -6.81
N TYR A 136 -5.99 2.00 -6.80
CA TYR A 136 -5.56 1.23 -7.98
C TYR A 136 -6.49 0.02 -8.26
N PRO A 137 -7.71 0.26 -8.76
CA PRO A 137 -8.71 -0.79 -9.01
C PRO A 137 -8.45 -1.54 -10.33
N VAL A 138 -7.25 -2.10 -10.52
CA VAL A 138 -6.87 -2.74 -11.80
C VAL A 138 -7.70 -3.99 -12.12
N THR A 139 -8.21 -4.70 -11.10
CA THR A 139 -9.14 -5.83 -11.29
C THR A 139 -10.44 -5.42 -11.96
N TYR A 140 -10.89 -4.18 -11.71
CA TYR A 140 -12.05 -3.60 -12.36
C TYR A 140 -11.75 -3.25 -13.82
N TRP A 141 -10.64 -2.55 -14.10
CA TRP A 141 -10.29 -2.16 -15.47
C TRP A 141 -10.06 -3.34 -16.40
N LEU A 142 -9.44 -4.41 -15.88
CA LEU A 142 -9.19 -5.64 -16.63
C LEU A 142 -10.38 -6.61 -16.64
N ASN A 143 -11.50 -6.26 -15.98
CA ASN A 143 -12.71 -7.10 -15.87
C ASN A 143 -12.42 -8.55 -15.44
N ILE A 144 -11.50 -8.76 -14.50
CA ILE A 144 -11.08 -10.10 -14.06
C ILE A 144 -12.22 -10.82 -13.31
N ILE A 145 -12.98 -10.08 -12.50
CA ILE A 145 -14.16 -10.58 -11.79
C ILE A 145 -15.32 -9.67 -12.14
N THR A 146 -16.41 -10.23 -12.64
CA THR A 146 -17.54 -9.46 -13.20
C THR A 146 -18.68 -9.21 -12.22
N SER A 147 -18.40 -9.07 -10.92
CA SER A 147 -19.41 -8.79 -9.90
C SER A 147 -19.07 -7.54 -9.09
N LEU A 148 -19.93 -6.52 -9.20
CA LEU A 148 -19.73 -5.20 -8.57
C LEU A 148 -19.69 -5.25 -7.04
N GLY A 149 -20.30 -6.26 -6.41
CA GLY A 149 -20.21 -6.45 -4.95
C GLY A 149 -18.86 -7.03 -4.49
N CYS A 150 -18.04 -7.47 -5.45
CA CYS A 150 -16.82 -8.20 -5.20
C CYS A 150 -15.56 -7.46 -5.56
N LEU A 151 -15.65 -6.30 -6.19
CA LEU A 151 -14.49 -5.54 -6.68
C LEU A 151 -14.58 -4.07 -6.24
N GLN A 152 -13.44 -3.42 -6.16
CA GLN A 152 -13.39 -1.98 -5.93
C GLN A 152 -13.56 -1.29 -7.27
N SER A 153 -14.66 -0.55 -7.44
CA SER A 153 -14.96 0.15 -8.69
C SER A 153 -14.35 1.55 -8.73
N GLY A 154 -14.29 2.12 -9.93
CA GLY A 154 -13.91 3.50 -10.20
C GLY A 154 -12.55 3.65 -10.86
N ASP A 155 -12.07 4.89 -10.87
CA ASP A 155 -10.85 5.29 -11.57
C ASP A 155 -9.63 5.32 -10.65
N MET A 156 -8.46 5.46 -11.27
CA MET A 156 -7.21 5.69 -10.56
C MET A 156 -7.27 7.09 -9.99
N ASP A 157 -7.00 7.23 -8.69
CA ASP A 157 -7.01 8.53 -8.06
C ASP A 157 -5.94 8.64 -6.99
N ILE A 158 -5.49 9.86 -6.74
CA ILE A 158 -4.57 10.20 -5.67
C ILE A 158 -5.39 10.25 -4.38
N GLY A 159 -5.34 9.18 -3.60
CA GLY A 159 -6.10 9.05 -2.37
C GLY A 159 -5.47 9.81 -1.18
N TYR A 160 -4.15 9.92 -1.13
CA TYR A 160 -3.46 10.63 -0.05
C TYR A 160 -2.08 11.13 -0.47
N LEU A 161 -1.74 12.36 -0.07
CA LEU A 161 -0.39 12.93 -0.21
C LEU A 161 0.12 13.30 1.18
N SER A 162 1.21 12.67 1.61
CA SER A 162 1.77 12.89 2.95
C SER A 162 2.22 14.32 3.22
N GLU A 163 2.61 15.04 2.19
CA GLU A 163 3.12 16.40 2.19
C GLU A 163 2.06 17.42 2.60
N LEU A 164 0.80 17.13 2.28
CA LEU A 164 -0.34 17.97 2.64
C LEU A 164 -0.80 17.73 4.08
N ASP A 165 -0.32 16.66 4.72
CA ASP A 165 -0.67 16.34 6.08
C ASP A 165 0.43 16.75 7.07
N PRO A 166 0.19 17.78 7.91
CA PRO A 166 1.16 18.21 8.90
C PRO A 166 1.45 17.12 9.95
N MET A 167 0.52 16.18 10.19
CA MET A 167 0.74 15.10 11.14
C MET A 167 1.77 14.07 10.64
N TRP A 168 1.95 13.91 9.33
CA TRP A 168 2.96 13.00 8.79
C TRP A 168 4.38 13.50 9.04
N ASN A 169 4.55 14.83 9.02
CA ASN A 169 5.85 15.50 9.20
C ASN A 169 6.12 15.93 10.65
N ASP A 170 5.14 15.86 11.55
CA ASP A 170 5.31 16.21 12.96
C ASP A 170 4.72 15.12 13.88
N SER A 171 5.63 14.39 14.55
CA SER A 171 5.28 13.34 15.51
C SER A 171 4.48 13.86 16.71
N SER A 172 4.66 15.13 17.09
CA SER A 172 3.90 15.78 18.17
C SER A 172 2.44 15.98 17.76
N LEU A 173 2.19 16.39 16.50
CA LEU A 173 0.84 16.51 15.96
C LEU A 173 0.19 15.14 15.77
N SER A 174 0.95 14.14 15.31
CA SER A 174 0.44 12.76 15.25
C SER A 174 0.04 12.23 16.62
N LEU A 175 0.78 12.59 17.69
CA LEU A 175 0.49 12.16 19.06
C LEU A 175 -0.88 12.64 19.56
N ILE A 176 -1.34 13.81 19.11
CA ILE A 176 -2.63 14.39 19.51
C ILE A 176 -3.80 13.52 19.02
N ILE A 177 -3.72 12.99 17.80
CA ILE A 177 -4.78 12.16 17.22
C ILE A 177 -4.60 10.68 17.57
N SER A 178 -3.36 10.23 17.75
CA SER A 178 -3.01 8.87 18.15
C SER A 178 -2.21 8.81 19.45
N PRO A 179 -2.83 9.16 20.60
CA PRO A 179 -2.14 9.17 21.89
C PRO A 179 -1.74 7.78 22.37
N GLU A 180 -2.38 6.72 21.87
CA GLU A 180 -2.01 5.34 22.20
C GLU A 180 -0.60 4.97 21.73
N SER A 181 -0.01 5.73 20.81
CA SER A 181 1.40 5.56 20.43
C SER A 181 2.35 5.67 21.63
N MET A 182 1.99 6.43 22.67
CA MET A 182 2.73 6.50 23.93
C MET A 182 2.73 5.16 24.68
N LEU A 183 1.63 4.41 24.62
CA LEU A 183 1.52 3.11 25.29
C LEU A 183 2.46 2.10 24.65
N PHE A 184 2.64 2.15 23.32
CA PHE A 184 3.43 1.18 22.57
C PHE A 184 4.89 1.58 22.34
N GLY A 185 5.30 2.78 22.77
CA GLY A 185 6.68 3.25 22.68
C GLY A 185 7.66 2.62 23.70
N ASN A 186 7.19 1.72 24.55
CA ASN A 186 8.01 1.10 25.60
C ASN A 186 8.72 -0.18 25.11
N VAL A 187 9.82 -0.55 25.80
CA VAL A 187 10.67 -1.71 25.43
C VAL A 187 9.94 -3.05 25.46
N ILE A 188 8.91 -3.21 26.30
CA ILE A 188 8.11 -4.44 26.37
C ILE A 188 7.22 -4.56 25.13
N ALA A 189 6.54 -3.47 24.77
CA ALA A 189 5.69 -3.41 23.58
C ALA A 189 6.50 -3.58 22.28
N GLN A 190 7.68 -2.94 22.20
CA GLN A 190 8.60 -3.12 21.07
C GLN A 190 9.20 -4.53 21.04
N GLY A 191 9.51 -5.12 22.20
CA GLY A 191 9.95 -6.50 22.32
C GLY A 191 8.90 -7.51 21.84
N ALA A 192 7.60 -7.23 22.04
CA ALA A 192 6.51 -8.06 21.52
C ALA A 192 6.51 -8.14 19.98
N CYS A 193 7.03 -7.14 19.28
CA CYS A 193 7.14 -7.16 17.82
C CYS A 193 8.10 -8.24 17.30
N ALA A 194 9.01 -8.76 18.13
CA ALA A 194 9.82 -9.92 17.77
C ALA A 194 8.94 -11.18 17.58
N ALA A 195 7.89 -11.35 18.37
CA ALA A 195 6.95 -12.47 18.21
C ALA A 195 6.15 -12.32 16.91
N ASP A 196 5.72 -11.11 16.57
CA ASP A 196 5.05 -10.79 15.30
C ASP A 196 5.96 -11.03 14.09
N ALA A 197 7.23 -10.65 14.19
CA ALA A 197 8.23 -10.89 13.15
C ALA A 197 8.43 -12.38 12.89
N LEU A 198 8.54 -13.19 13.95
CA LEU A 198 8.69 -14.65 13.84
C LEU A 198 7.43 -15.30 13.25
N ALA A 199 6.24 -14.89 13.70
CA ALA A 199 4.98 -15.40 13.17
C ALA A 199 4.81 -15.07 11.67
N SER A 200 5.09 -13.83 11.28
CA SER A 200 5.03 -13.36 9.89
C SER A 200 6.09 -14.01 8.99
N ALA A 201 7.24 -14.37 9.55
CA ALA A 201 8.30 -15.06 8.81
C ALA A 201 7.91 -16.51 8.44
N VAL A 202 7.12 -17.18 9.28
CA VAL A 202 6.70 -18.57 9.08
C VAL A 202 5.38 -18.67 8.36
N ASN A 203 4.40 -17.84 8.73
CA ASN A 203 3.03 -17.93 8.21
C ASN A 203 2.40 -16.54 8.05
N LYS A 204 1.75 -16.01 9.09
CA LYS A 204 1.00 -14.76 9.06
C LYS A 204 1.35 -13.84 10.22
N PRO A 205 1.22 -12.52 10.04
CA PRO A 205 1.30 -11.58 11.15
C PRO A 205 0.19 -11.81 12.18
N LEU A 206 0.48 -11.40 13.41
CA LEU A 206 -0.42 -11.49 14.55
C LEU A 206 -1.23 -10.20 14.64
N ASP A 207 -2.50 -10.26 14.27
CA ASP A 207 -3.40 -9.10 14.23
C ASP A 207 -3.61 -8.44 15.60
N TYR A 208 -3.54 -9.21 16.69
CA TYR A 208 -3.66 -8.65 18.04
C TYR A 208 -2.48 -7.76 18.44
N LEU A 209 -1.30 -7.93 17.81
CA LEU A 209 -0.14 -7.05 17.94
C LEU A 209 -0.21 -5.94 16.89
N PHE A 210 -1.32 -5.20 16.84
CA PHE A 210 -1.60 -4.22 15.80
C PHE A 210 -0.58 -3.07 15.74
N TRP A 211 0.13 -2.78 16.84
CA TRP A 211 1.20 -1.77 16.87
C TRP A 211 2.50 -2.27 16.24
N CYS A 212 2.62 -3.56 15.94
CA CYS A 212 3.78 -4.17 15.31
C CYS A 212 3.55 -4.40 13.82
N ALA A 213 4.61 -4.17 13.04
CA ALA A 213 4.70 -4.39 11.60
C ALA A 213 5.62 -5.57 11.30
N GLY A 214 5.52 -6.66 12.07
CA GLY A 214 6.42 -7.81 12.02
C GLY A 214 7.89 -7.41 12.01
N SER A 215 8.62 -7.89 11.00
CA SER A 215 10.06 -7.61 10.82
C SER A 215 10.35 -6.17 10.37
N HIS A 216 9.35 -5.40 9.95
CA HIS A 216 9.56 -4.04 9.45
C HIS A 216 9.72 -3.03 10.58
N GLY A 217 9.11 -3.26 11.74
CA GLY A 217 9.26 -2.42 12.94
C GLY A 217 7.93 -2.12 13.64
N SER A 218 7.79 -0.91 14.17
CA SER A 218 6.58 -0.44 14.86
C SER A 218 5.70 0.38 13.92
N MET A 219 4.39 0.12 13.93
CA MET A 219 3.39 0.90 13.19
C MET A 219 3.24 2.33 13.75
N TYR A 220 3.49 2.52 15.05
CA TYR A 220 3.47 3.84 15.67
C TYR A 220 4.86 4.47 15.71
N PRO A 221 4.94 5.82 15.66
CA PRO A 221 3.86 6.77 15.33
C PRO A 221 3.50 6.75 13.83
N PHE A 222 2.32 7.24 13.45
CA PHE A 222 1.86 7.31 12.03
C PHE A 222 2.48 8.50 11.28
N THR A 223 3.82 8.53 11.28
CA THR A 223 4.63 9.56 10.63
C THR A 223 5.62 8.94 9.66
N GLY A 224 6.18 9.80 8.81
CA GLY A 224 7.26 9.43 7.87
C GLY A 224 8.59 9.11 8.54
N TYR A 225 8.72 9.34 9.86
CA TYR A 225 9.97 9.12 10.59
C TYR A 225 10.15 7.66 10.99
N THR A 226 11.32 7.12 10.67
CA THR A 226 11.80 5.83 11.12
C THR A 226 13.05 6.05 11.98
N SER A 227 13.11 5.41 13.15
CA SER A 227 14.18 5.60 14.13
C SER A 227 15.49 4.93 13.72
N ASN A 228 15.43 3.88 12.90
CA ASN A 228 16.60 3.22 12.31
C ASN A 228 16.25 2.73 10.91
N GLU A 229 17.07 3.09 9.93
CA GLU A 229 16.99 2.55 8.56
C GLU A 229 18.11 1.50 8.41
N PHE A 230 17.80 0.23 8.65
CA PHE A 230 18.74 -0.88 8.41
C PHE A 230 18.80 -1.25 6.94
N SER A 231 17.63 -1.33 6.31
CA SER A 231 17.45 -1.43 4.87
C SER A 231 16.46 -0.35 4.42
N PRO A 232 16.76 0.42 3.35
CA PRO A 232 15.81 1.38 2.80
C PRO A 232 14.48 0.73 2.43
N LEU A 233 14.53 -0.53 1.96
CA LEU A 233 13.35 -1.31 1.58
C LEU A 233 12.50 -1.71 2.78
N GLN A 234 13.13 -2.05 3.90
CA GLN A 234 12.42 -2.31 5.15
C GLN A 234 11.67 -1.05 5.61
N SER A 235 12.36 0.10 5.62
CA SER A 235 11.78 1.37 6.04
C SER A 235 10.65 1.82 5.11
N SER A 236 10.79 1.64 3.80
CA SER A 236 9.75 2.04 2.85
C SER A 236 8.51 1.16 2.90
N VAL A 237 8.67 -0.16 3.07
CA VAL A 237 7.52 -1.04 3.31
C VAL A 237 6.83 -0.68 4.63
N LEU A 238 7.60 -0.44 5.71
CA LEU A 238 7.04 0.00 6.99
C LEU A 238 6.16 1.25 6.83
N LEU A 239 6.65 2.26 6.11
CA LEU A 239 5.92 3.52 5.92
C LEU A 239 4.66 3.33 5.07
N SER A 240 4.69 2.42 4.08
CA SER A 240 3.49 2.02 3.33
C SER A 240 2.45 1.35 4.23
N GLU A 241 2.89 0.46 5.13
CA GLU A 241 2.02 -0.22 6.10
C GLU A 241 1.43 0.77 7.13
N ARG A 242 2.23 1.73 7.62
CA ARG A 242 1.76 2.81 8.49
C ARG A 242 0.71 3.68 7.80
N MET A 243 0.90 4.00 6.52
CA MET A 243 -0.09 4.75 5.75
C MET A 243 -1.38 3.94 5.60
N ALA A 244 -1.30 2.65 5.27
CA ALA A 244 -2.47 1.77 5.23
C ALA A 244 -3.21 1.76 6.57
N PHE A 245 -2.50 1.63 7.69
CA PHE A 245 -3.10 1.68 9.03
C PHE A 245 -3.78 3.02 9.29
N LYS A 246 -3.11 4.12 8.98
CA LYS A 246 -3.66 5.46 9.16
C LYS A 246 -4.96 5.67 8.37
N LEU A 247 -5.01 5.22 7.12
CA LEU A 247 -6.20 5.32 6.28
C LEU A 247 -7.33 4.41 6.78
N HIS A 248 -7.00 3.23 7.33
CA HIS A 248 -7.94 2.37 8.05
C HIS A 248 -8.56 3.11 9.25
N ARG A 249 -7.74 3.75 10.08
CA ARG A 249 -8.19 4.54 11.25
C ARG A 249 -9.07 5.73 10.85
N GLN A 250 -8.77 6.37 9.72
CA GLN A 250 -9.57 7.47 9.18
C GLN A 250 -10.86 7.01 8.48
N GLY A 251 -11.08 5.69 8.35
CA GLY A 251 -12.26 5.14 7.69
C GLY A 251 -12.25 5.28 6.16
N LEU A 252 -11.10 5.62 5.57
CA LEU A 252 -10.95 5.74 4.11
C LEU A 252 -10.81 4.36 3.44
N ILE A 253 -10.40 3.35 4.20
CA ILE A 253 -10.29 1.97 3.74
C ILE A 253 -11.32 1.10 4.46
N MET A 254 -12.25 0.54 3.66
CA MET A 254 -13.26 -0.41 4.12
C MET A 254 -12.74 -1.84 3.97
N ASN A 255 -12.99 -2.72 4.94
CA ASN A 255 -12.55 -4.11 4.90
C ASN A 255 -13.74 -5.07 4.74
N SER A 256 -13.50 -6.22 4.11
CA SER A 256 -14.45 -7.33 4.11
C SER A 256 -14.06 -8.34 5.20
N ILE A 257 -15.04 -9.07 5.74
CA ILE A 257 -14.79 -10.08 6.77
C ILE A 257 -15.14 -11.45 6.19
N GLY A 258 -14.23 -12.40 6.33
CA GLY A 258 -14.41 -13.79 5.89
C GLY A 258 -15.27 -14.63 6.85
N GLN A 259 -16.44 -14.12 7.23
CA GLN A 259 -17.38 -14.81 8.12
C GLN A 259 -18.78 -14.84 7.48
N ASP A 260 -19.55 -15.89 7.76
CA ASP A 260 -20.90 -16.05 7.22
C ASP A 260 -21.78 -14.85 7.55
N THR A 261 -22.60 -14.41 6.60
CA THR A 261 -23.45 -13.21 6.65
C THR A 261 -22.69 -11.88 6.67
N ALA A 262 -21.53 -11.79 7.33
CA ALA A 262 -20.71 -10.58 7.37
C ALA A 262 -20.03 -10.30 6.02
N VAL A 263 -19.69 -11.34 5.26
CA VAL A 263 -19.12 -11.26 3.91
C VAL A 263 -19.98 -10.47 2.89
N CYS A 264 -21.23 -10.20 3.22
CA CYS A 264 -22.16 -9.44 2.40
C CYS A 264 -21.86 -7.93 2.33
N TYR A 265 -21.12 -7.40 3.31
CA TYR A 265 -20.85 -5.98 3.42
C TYR A 265 -19.38 -5.70 3.68
N GLU A 266 -18.98 -4.46 3.39
CA GLU A 266 -17.70 -3.92 3.82
C GLU A 266 -17.90 -3.08 5.09
N TYR A 267 -16.94 -3.17 5.99
CA TYR A 267 -16.97 -2.53 7.30
C TYR A 267 -15.77 -1.59 7.46
N PRO A 268 -15.93 -0.43 8.09
CA PRO A 268 -14.78 0.36 8.51
C PRO A 268 -14.04 -0.43 9.59
N SER A 269 -12.72 -0.58 9.43
CA SER A 269 -11.86 -1.26 10.40
C SER A 269 -10.78 -0.29 10.85
N PRO A 270 -10.96 0.38 12.02
CA PRO A 270 -9.99 1.36 12.50
C PRO A 270 -8.61 0.77 12.81
N ILE A 271 -8.58 -0.52 13.18
CA ILE A 271 -7.36 -1.30 13.35
C ILE A 271 -7.15 -2.11 12.07
N MET A 272 -5.98 -1.95 11.45
CA MET A 272 -5.63 -2.67 10.23
C MET A 272 -5.50 -4.18 10.52
N PRO A 273 -6.27 -5.05 9.84
CA PRO A 273 -6.12 -6.50 9.96
C PRO A 273 -4.93 -6.96 9.12
N LYS A 274 -3.73 -6.95 9.70
CA LYS A 274 -2.45 -7.17 8.99
C LYS A 274 -2.44 -8.49 8.21
N GLU A 275 -3.04 -9.55 8.73
CA GLU A 275 -3.07 -10.85 8.05
C GLU A 275 -3.76 -10.81 6.69
N ARG A 276 -4.66 -9.83 6.49
CA ARG A 276 -5.42 -9.61 5.25
C ARG A 276 -4.73 -8.65 4.29
N TRP A 277 -3.44 -8.36 4.51
CA TRP A 277 -2.64 -7.50 3.65
C TRP A 277 -1.35 -8.17 3.21
N ARG A 278 -0.96 -7.83 1.98
CA ARG A 278 0.33 -8.17 1.36
C ARG A 278 0.76 -7.01 0.51
N TYR A 279 2.03 -7.01 0.17
CA TYR A 279 2.58 -6.04 -0.74
C TYR A 279 3.43 -6.74 -1.80
N GLN A 280 3.63 -6.03 -2.89
CA GLN A 280 4.53 -6.42 -3.98
C GLN A 280 5.31 -5.17 -4.38
N MET A 281 6.60 -5.28 -4.61
CA MET A 281 7.34 -4.16 -5.19
C MET A 281 7.00 -4.01 -6.67
N VAL A 282 6.68 -2.79 -7.08
CA VAL A 282 6.45 -2.41 -8.50
C VAL A 282 7.50 -1.42 -8.99
N ASN A 283 8.22 -0.74 -8.08
CA ASN A 283 9.30 0.21 -8.37
C ASN A 283 10.39 0.13 -7.28
N MET A 284 11.71 0.24 -7.55
CA MET A 284 12.39 0.54 -8.82
C MET A 284 12.43 -0.65 -9.80
N TYR A 285 12.69 -1.84 -9.30
CA TYR A 285 12.63 -3.10 -10.06
C TYR A 285 11.41 -3.89 -9.56
N PRO A 286 10.52 -4.37 -10.43
CA PRO A 286 9.28 -4.96 -9.99
C PRO A 286 9.51 -6.42 -9.62
N ASP A 287 9.04 -6.84 -8.44
CA ASP A 287 9.02 -8.26 -8.08
C ASP A 287 7.77 -8.91 -8.69
N VAL A 288 7.86 -9.25 -9.97
CA VAL A 288 6.72 -9.82 -10.74
C VAL A 288 6.42 -11.27 -10.40
N ALA A 289 7.34 -11.95 -9.72
CA ALA A 289 7.24 -13.38 -9.44
C ALA A 289 6.49 -13.66 -8.13
N GLN A 290 6.57 -12.76 -7.15
CA GLN A 290 6.09 -13.01 -5.80
C GLN A 290 5.51 -11.77 -5.12
N CYS A 291 4.52 -11.97 -4.24
CA CYS A 291 4.10 -10.99 -3.23
C CYS A 291 4.46 -11.49 -1.83
N HIS A 292 4.53 -10.55 -0.90
CA HIS A 292 5.00 -10.79 0.45
C HIS A 292 3.91 -10.39 1.45
N PRO A 293 3.54 -11.26 2.40
CA PRO A 293 2.70 -10.88 3.53
C PRO A 293 3.29 -9.67 4.27
N VAL A 294 2.40 -8.81 4.77
CA VAL A 294 2.79 -7.73 5.69
C VAL A 294 3.53 -8.31 6.90
N GLY A 295 4.61 -7.64 7.30
CA GLY A 295 5.48 -8.05 8.41
C GLY A 295 6.50 -9.16 8.11
N GLN A 296 6.49 -9.78 6.93
CA GLN A 296 7.53 -10.73 6.52
C GLN A 296 8.84 -9.99 6.18
N THR A 297 9.97 -10.50 6.67
CA THR A 297 11.28 -9.86 6.48
C THR A 297 11.63 -9.60 5.01
N VAL A 298 12.02 -8.36 4.70
CA VAL A 298 12.45 -7.95 3.36
C VAL A 298 13.74 -8.65 2.92
N MET A 299 14.56 -9.14 3.86
CA MET A 299 15.82 -9.85 3.57
C MET A 299 15.62 -11.05 2.61
N ARG A 300 14.41 -11.59 2.50
CA ARG A 300 14.09 -12.70 1.59
C ARG A 300 14.05 -12.32 0.12
N TRP A 301 13.72 -11.06 -0.19
CA TRP A 301 13.44 -10.62 -1.57
C TRP A 301 14.16 -9.32 -1.94
N GLU A 302 14.68 -8.55 -0.98
CA GLU A 302 15.30 -7.24 -1.23
C GLU A 302 16.56 -7.30 -2.11
N ALA A 303 17.20 -8.48 -2.19
CA ALA A 303 18.39 -8.69 -3.00
C ALA A 303 18.11 -8.39 -4.48
N GLY A 304 18.92 -7.52 -5.09
CA GLY A 304 18.74 -7.09 -6.49
C GLY A 304 17.74 -5.96 -6.70
N HIS A 305 16.96 -5.58 -5.68
CA HIS A 305 15.93 -4.54 -5.78
C HIS A 305 16.38 -3.16 -5.29
N ASN A 306 17.57 -3.06 -4.67
CA ASN A 306 18.14 -1.81 -4.17
C ASN A 306 19.60 -1.64 -4.62
N PRO A 307 19.86 -1.10 -5.82
CA PRO A 307 21.23 -0.85 -6.28
C PRO A 307 21.87 0.33 -5.53
N PRO A 308 23.21 0.37 -5.38
CA PRO A 308 23.89 1.46 -4.66
C PRO A 308 23.67 2.87 -5.23
N ASN A 309 23.34 2.97 -6.51
CA ASN A 309 23.08 4.24 -7.20
C ASN A 309 21.61 4.69 -7.13
N SER A 310 20.74 3.97 -6.39
CA SER A 310 19.33 4.32 -6.27
C SER A 310 19.14 5.64 -5.52
N ARG A 311 18.17 6.45 -5.97
CA ARG A 311 17.69 7.65 -5.26
C ARG A 311 16.83 7.33 -4.03
N LYS A 312 16.63 6.05 -3.72
CA LYS A 312 15.77 5.53 -2.63
C LYS A 312 14.29 5.92 -2.78
N ASN A 313 13.81 5.87 -4.02
CA ASN A 313 12.39 5.98 -4.34
C ASN A 313 11.85 4.59 -4.63
N PHE A 314 10.78 4.22 -3.95
CA PHE A 314 10.20 2.88 -4.01
C PHE A 314 8.71 2.96 -4.28
N GLY A 315 8.19 1.95 -4.96
CA GLY A 315 6.78 1.82 -5.28
C GLY A 315 6.29 0.43 -4.92
N TYR A 316 5.17 0.35 -4.20
CA TYR A 316 4.54 -0.90 -3.82
C TYR A 316 3.11 -0.99 -4.31
N LEU A 317 2.70 -2.19 -4.71
CA LEU A 317 1.31 -2.55 -4.90
C LEU A 317 0.81 -3.27 -3.65
N MET A 318 -0.17 -2.66 -3.00
CA MET A 318 -0.80 -3.18 -1.81
C MET A 318 -1.99 -4.06 -2.20
N TRP A 319 -1.89 -5.32 -1.78
CA TRP A 319 -2.89 -6.34 -1.96
C TRP A 319 -3.69 -6.52 -0.68
N ARG A 320 -5.02 -6.60 -0.82
CA ARG A 320 -5.94 -6.81 0.29
C ARG A 320 -6.74 -8.09 0.05
N LYS A 321 -6.97 -8.89 1.10
CA LYS A 321 -7.92 -10.01 1.00
C LYS A 321 -9.34 -9.45 0.90
N ARG A 322 -10.03 -9.81 -0.18
CA ARG A 322 -11.46 -9.55 -0.35
C ARG A 322 -12.26 -10.83 -0.18
N ASN A 323 -13.24 -10.79 0.70
CA ASN A 323 -14.32 -11.76 0.76
C ASN A 323 -15.61 -11.05 0.36
N CYS A 324 -16.39 -11.63 -0.53
CA CYS A 324 -17.61 -11.01 -1.02
C CYS A 324 -18.60 -12.06 -1.52
N VAL A 325 -19.83 -11.64 -1.81
CA VAL A 325 -20.87 -12.53 -2.33
C VAL A 325 -21.12 -12.27 -3.82
N PHE A 326 -20.59 -13.17 -4.63
CA PHE A 326 -20.72 -13.21 -6.07
C PHE A 326 -22.15 -13.62 -6.50
N LEU A 327 -22.66 -12.99 -7.55
CA LEU A 327 -23.92 -13.33 -8.22
C LEU A 327 -23.63 -13.75 -9.65
#